data_AF-A0A0F8VRR2-F1
#
_entry.id   AF-A0A0F8VRR2-F1
#
_cell.length_a   1.000
_cell.length_b   1.000
_cell.length_c   1.000
_cell.angle_alpha   90.00
_cell.angle_beta   90.00
_cell.angle_gamma   90.00
#
_symmetry.space_group_name_H-M   'P 1'
#
loop_
_entity.id
_entity.type
_entity.pdbx_description
1 polymer ?
#
loop_
_entity_poly.entity_id
_entity_poly.type
_entity_poly.pdbx_seq_one_letter_code
_entity_poly.pdbx_strand_id
1 'polypeptide(L)'
;MSYYRVISPFKIKTVRGNILDLTPGQAVDIPTKALEEQLMAQGKITLMELPTQGGRISSQPANRYARTKRVGIWLVTSAGYSGGRIHMYQYAWCLADAGAEVYLITNGHPKWAKDYPASPRINVLIAGKDNPPADLDL
;
A
#
# COMPACT_ATOMS: atom_id res chain seq x y z
N MET A 1 11.43 -12.11 3.04
CA MET A 1 11.91 -12.61 1.73
C MET A 1 13.01 -11.67 1.30
N SER A 2 14.21 -12.21 1.03
CA SER A 2 15.35 -11.43 0.54
C SER A 2 15.31 -11.45 -0.98
N TYR A 3 15.38 -10.28 -1.61
CA TYR A 3 15.46 -10.17 -3.07
C TYR A 3 16.91 -9.95 -3.47
N TYR A 4 17.34 -10.60 -4.55
CA TYR A 4 18.69 -10.48 -5.08
C TYR A 4 18.65 -9.84 -6.46
N ARG A 5 19.66 -9.04 -6.78
CA ARG A 5 19.86 -8.49 -8.10
C ARG A 5 20.84 -9.36 -8.87
N VAL A 6 20.48 -9.74 -10.08
CA VAL A 6 21.34 -10.51 -10.99
C VAL A 6 22.45 -9.60 -11.52
N ILE A 7 23.71 -10.01 -11.35
CA ILE A 7 24.89 -9.29 -11.86
C ILE A 7 25.30 -9.84 -13.22
N SER A 8 25.29 -11.16 -13.37
CA SER A 8 25.68 -11.86 -14.61
C SER A 8 24.60 -12.88 -14.99
N PRO A 9 24.38 -13.17 -16.28
CA PRO A 9 23.31 -14.07 -16.70
C PRO A 9 23.52 -15.50 -16.19
N PHE A 10 22.45 -16.13 -15.71
CA PHE A 10 22.45 -17.55 -15.34
C PHE A 10 21.05 -18.16 -15.43
N LYS A 11 20.97 -19.49 -15.44
CA LYS A 11 19.71 -20.23 -15.45
C LYS A 11 19.42 -20.74 -14.05
N ILE A 12 18.18 -20.58 -13.57
CA ILE A 12 17.74 -21.14 -12.29
C ILE A 12 16.50 -22.01 -12.49
N LYS A 13 16.43 -23.13 -11.75
CA LYS A 13 15.22 -23.96 -11.70
C LYS A 13 14.33 -23.45 -10.57
N THR A 14 13.14 -23.01 -10.91
CA THR A 14 12.12 -22.60 -9.94
C THR A 14 11.59 -23.79 -9.15
N VAL A 15 10.96 -23.52 -8.01
CA VAL A 15 10.27 -24.53 -7.19
C VAL A 15 9.21 -25.29 -7.99
N ARG A 16 8.62 -24.66 -9.02
CA ARG A 16 7.64 -25.25 -9.94
C ARG A 16 8.28 -26.08 -11.08
N GLY A 17 9.60 -26.24 -11.07
CA GLY A 17 10.34 -27.03 -12.05
C GLY A 17 10.71 -26.31 -13.35
N ASN A 18 10.23 -25.07 -13.55
CA ASN A 18 10.56 -24.28 -14.74
C ASN A 18 11.99 -23.73 -14.67
N ILE A 19 12.71 -23.77 -15.79
CA ILE A 19 14.01 -23.12 -15.95
C ILE A 19 13.76 -21.68 -16.37
N LEU A 20 14.23 -20.73 -15.56
CA LEU A 20 14.22 -19.31 -15.88
C LEU A 20 15.61 -18.88 -16.31
N ASP A 21 15.68 -18.18 -17.43
CA ASP A 21 16.88 -17.52 -17.92
C ASP A 21 16.91 -16.09 -17.36
N LEU A 22 17.84 -15.81 -16.46
CA LEU A 22 17.93 -14.53 -15.77
C LEU A 22 18.97 -13.62 -16.44
N THR A 23 18.60 -12.36 -16.65
CA THR A 23 19.47 -11.34 -17.23
C THR A 23 19.98 -10.36 -16.17
N PRO A 24 21.16 -9.74 -16.38
CA PRO A 24 21.68 -8.72 -15.49
C PRO A 24 20.66 -7.62 -15.20
N GLY A 25 20.54 -7.25 -13.93
CA GLY A 25 19.62 -6.22 -13.46
C GLY A 25 18.25 -6.72 -13.00
N GLN A 26 17.87 -7.95 -13.31
CA GLN A 26 16.61 -8.53 -12.84
C GLN A 26 16.64 -8.80 -11.33
N ALA A 27 15.49 -8.62 -10.68
CA ALA A 27 15.26 -9.05 -9.30
C ALA A 27 14.82 -10.52 -9.30
N VAL A 28 15.47 -11.34 -8.47
CA VAL A 28 15.17 -12.76 -8.34
C VAL A 28 15.02 -13.14 -6.87
N ASP A 29 14.04 -13.99 -6.60
CA ASP A 29 13.90 -14.69 -5.33
C ASP A 29 14.63 -16.04 -5.43
N ILE A 30 15.54 -16.32 -4.48
CA ILE A 30 16.34 -17.54 -4.48
C ILE A 30 15.70 -18.53 -3.51
N PRO A 31 15.29 -19.72 -3.98
CA PRO A 31 14.44 -20.62 -3.19
C PRO A 31 15.16 -21.29 -2.01
N THR A 32 16.49 -21.37 -2.02
CA THR A 32 17.27 -22.05 -0.97
C THR A 32 18.54 -21.29 -0.62
N LYS A 33 18.87 -21.28 0.67
CA LYS A 33 20.06 -20.59 1.20
C LYS A 33 21.39 -21.13 0.65
N ALA A 34 21.48 -22.44 0.39
CA ALA A 34 22.68 -23.04 -0.19
C ALA A 34 22.96 -22.55 -1.62
N LEU A 35 21.89 -22.35 -2.41
CA LEU A 35 22.01 -21.81 -3.76
C LEU A 35 22.36 -20.32 -3.75
N GLU A 36 21.83 -19.58 -2.78
CA GLU A 36 22.16 -18.19 -2.53
C GLU A 36 23.66 -18.00 -2.26
N GLU A 37 24.22 -18.74 -1.30
CA GLU A 37 25.64 -18.68 -0.95
C GLU A 37 26.53 -19.03 -2.15
N GLN A 38 26.14 -20.05 -2.94
CA GLN A 38 26.86 -20.44 -4.15
C GLN A 38 26.84 -19.34 -5.22
N LEU A 39 25.68 -18.72 -5.47
CA LEU A 39 25.54 -17.69 -6.50
C LEU A 39 26.20 -16.37 -6.08
N MET A 40 26.21 -16.04 -4.79
CA MET A 40 26.95 -14.89 -4.25
C MET A 40 28.47 -15.11 -4.34
N ALA A 41 28.97 -16.30 -3.97
CA ALA A 41 30.39 -16.65 -4.11
C ALA A 41 30.87 -16.63 -5.57
N GLN A 42 29.99 -16.98 -6.52
CA GLN A 42 30.26 -16.89 -7.96
C GLN A 42 30.11 -15.47 -8.52
N GLY A 43 29.70 -14.48 -7.73
CA GLY A 43 29.47 -13.11 -8.17
C GLY A 43 28.30 -12.97 -9.15
N LYS A 44 27.38 -13.94 -9.20
CA LYS A 44 26.23 -13.93 -10.13
C LYS A 44 25.06 -13.11 -9.63
N ILE A 45 24.93 -12.98 -8.32
CA ILE A 45 23.89 -12.21 -7.65
C ILE A 45 24.52 -11.34 -6.56
N THR A 46 23.87 -10.22 -6.26
CA THR A 46 24.17 -9.38 -5.10
C THR A 46 22.89 -9.12 -4.32
N LEU A 47 23.02 -8.93 -3.01
CA LEU A 47 21.88 -8.56 -2.17
C LEU A 47 21.30 -7.26 -2.71
N MET A 48 20.04 -7.29 -3.10
CA MET A 48 19.32 -6.06 -3.37
C MET A 48 18.92 -5.52 -2.01
N GLU A 49 19.58 -4.46 -1.56
CA GLU A 49 18.95 -3.57 -0.60
C GLU A 49 17.69 -3.06 -1.30
N LEU A 50 16.54 -3.66 -0.95
CA LEU A 50 15.27 -3.01 -1.17
C LEU A 50 15.49 -1.61 -0.61
N PRO A 51 15.25 -0.53 -1.36
CA PRO A 51 15.27 0.77 -0.76
C PRO A 51 14.28 0.69 0.39
N THR A 52 14.80 0.64 1.62
CA THR A 52 14.13 1.10 2.81
C THR A 52 14.08 2.62 2.64
N GLN A 53 13.38 3.07 1.60
CA GLN A 53 12.48 4.16 1.80
C GLN A 53 11.54 3.65 2.88
N GLY A 54 11.92 3.89 4.14
CA GLY A 54 10.99 4.49 5.08
C GLY A 54 10.45 5.74 4.40
N GLY A 55 9.57 5.52 3.42
CA GLY A 55 8.82 6.53 2.76
C GLY A 55 7.86 6.98 3.83
N ARG A 56 8.29 7.97 4.62
CA ARG A 56 7.34 9.01 4.96
C ARG A 56 6.74 9.41 3.63
N ILE A 57 5.49 9.01 3.39
CA ILE A 57 4.66 9.59 2.35
C ILE A 57 4.94 11.09 2.45
N SER A 58 5.51 11.70 1.41
CA SER A 58 5.80 13.12 1.51
C SER A 58 4.47 13.80 1.80
N SER A 59 4.37 14.48 2.94
CA SER A 59 3.23 15.35 3.25
C SER A 59 3.16 16.55 2.30
N GLN A 60 4.14 16.66 1.39
CA GLN A 60 4.03 17.55 0.26
C GLN A 60 2.90 17.06 -0.65
N PRO A 61 1.84 17.85 -0.84
CA PRO A 61 0.79 17.50 -1.76
C PRO A 61 1.42 17.30 -3.15
N ALA A 62 0.96 16.28 -3.86
CA ALA A 62 1.25 16.14 -5.28
C ALA A 62 1.02 17.50 -5.95
N ASN A 63 2.04 17.98 -6.67
CA ASN A 63 2.10 19.16 -7.55
C ASN A 63 0.90 20.15 -7.50
N ARG A 64 1.11 21.48 -7.41
CA ARG A 64 0.00 22.49 -7.34
C ARG A 64 -1.10 22.36 -8.43
N TYR A 65 -0.82 21.66 -9.53
CA TYR A 65 -1.73 21.39 -10.64
C TYR A 65 -2.29 19.95 -10.68
N ALA A 66 -1.86 19.08 -9.77
CA ALA A 66 -2.43 17.76 -9.61
C ALA A 66 -3.79 17.89 -8.93
N ARG A 67 -4.81 17.32 -9.56
CA ARG A 67 -6.14 17.19 -8.97
C ARG A 67 -6.02 16.64 -7.55
N THR A 68 -6.69 17.28 -6.59
CA THR A 68 -6.82 16.74 -5.24
C THR A 68 -7.44 15.35 -5.35
N LYS A 69 -6.69 14.31 -4.96
CA LYS A 69 -7.20 12.94 -4.97
C LYS A 69 -8.37 12.84 -4.02
N ARG A 70 -9.49 12.27 -4.48
CA ARG A 70 -10.69 12.09 -3.67
C ARG A 70 -10.86 10.61 -3.40
N VAL A 71 -10.70 10.17 -2.16
CA VAL A 71 -10.70 8.74 -1.84
C VAL A 71 -11.99 8.36 -1.15
N GLY A 72 -12.69 7.34 -1.66
CA GLY A 72 -13.87 6.77 -1.03
C GLY A 72 -13.52 5.56 -0.18
N ILE A 73 -13.92 5.54 1.09
CA ILE A 73 -13.73 4.39 1.98
C ILE A 73 -15.10 3.91 2.43
N TRP A 74 -15.52 2.74 1.96
CA TRP A 74 -16.80 2.14 2.33
C TRP A 74 -16.68 1.32 3.61
N LEU A 75 -17.53 1.66 4.56
CA LEU A 75 -17.58 1.09 5.89
C LEU A 75 -18.96 0.48 6.12
N VAL A 76 -19.02 -0.85 6.10
CA VAL A 76 -20.22 -1.58 6.53
C VAL A 76 -20.15 -1.74 8.05
N THR A 77 -20.96 -0.98 8.77
CA THR A 77 -21.07 -1.11 10.22
C THR A 77 -22.17 -2.12 10.57
N SER A 78 -21.97 -2.93 11.61
CA SER A 78 -23.02 -3.77 12.18
C SER A 78 -23.31 -3.35 13.62
N ALA A 79 -24.46 -3.74 14.15
CA ALA A 79 -24.86 -3.40 15.52
C ALA A 79 -23.89 -3.95 16.59
N GLY A 80 -23.22 -5.08 16.30
CA GLY A 80 -22.32 -5.78 17.24
C GLY A 80 -20.83 -5.60 16.94
N TYR A 81 -20.44 -5.03 15.80
CA TYR A 81 -19.04 -4.99 15.39
C TYR A 81 -18.54 -3.56 15.11
N SER A 82 -17.46 -3.24 15.81
CA SER A 82 -16.72 -1.99 15.73
C SER A 82 -15.25 -2.17 15.34
N GLY A 83 -14.79 -3.42 15.27
CA GLY A 83 -13.38 -3.77 15.12
C GLY A 83 -12.88 -3.34 13.75
N GLY A 84 -12.00 -2.33 13.73
CA GLY A 84 -11.48 -1.73 12.51
C GLY A 84 -11.73 -0.21 12.41
N ARG A 85 -12.60 0.36 13.25
CA ARG A 85 -12.89 1.82 13.25
C ARG A 85 -11.65 2.67 13.45
N ILE A 86 -10.77 2.29 14.37
CA ILE A 86 -9.53 3.03 14.64
C ILE A 86 -8.56 2.97 13.47
N HIS A 87 -8.38 1.80 12.87
CA HIS A 87 -7.48 1.62 11.73
C HIS A 87 -8.00 2.29 10.47
N MET A 88 -9.32 2.28 10.26
CA MET A 88 -9.96 2.98 9.13
C MET A 88 -9.90 4.48 9.31
N TYR A 89 -10.16 4.99 10.51
CA TYR A 89 -10.01 6.40 10.79
C TYR A 89 -8.55 6.85 10.66
N GLN A 90 -7.62 6.07 11.18
CA GLN A 90 -6.18 6.33 11.06
C GLN A 90 -5.73 6.30 9.60
N TYR A 91 -6.23 5.36 8.78
CA TYR A 91 -5.97 5.33 7.35
C TYR A 91 -6.51 6.57 6.64
N ALA A 92 -7.76 6.95 6.92
CA ALA A 92 -8.36 8.18 6.39
C ALA A 92 -7.57 9.43 6.80
N TRP A 93 -7.08 9.47 8.04
CA TRP A 93 -6.24 10.53 8.55
C TRP A 93 -4.92 10.63 7.81
N CYS A 94 -4.22 9.50 7.60
CA CYS A 94 -2.98 9.48 6.84
C CYS A 94 -3.17 9.95 5.39
N LEU A 95 -4.27 9.56 4.75
CA LEU A 95 -4.60 10.03 3.40
C LEU A 95 -4.91 11.53 3.37
N ALA A 96 -5.67 12.02 4.35
CA ALA A 96 -5.98 13.44 4.48
C ALA A 96 -4.72 14.29 4.74
N ASP A 97 -3.81 13.80 5.58
CA ASP A 97 -2.51 14.43 5.87
C ASP A 97 -1.59 14.45 4.64
N ALA A 98 -1.66 13.42 3.80
CA ALA A 98 -1.00 13.38 2.49
C ALA A 98 -1.66 14.30 1.43
N GLY A 99 -2.75 14.99 1.79
CA GLY A 99 -3.41 15.97 0.94
C GLY A 99 -4.59 15.44 0.12
N ALA A 100 -5.06 14.22 0.36
CA ALA A 100 -6.30 13.72 -0.24
C ALA A 100 -7.54 14.33 0.45
N GLU A 101 -8.66 14.33 -0.27
CA GLU A 101 -9.99 14.56 0.28
C GLU A 101 -10.65 13.19 0.46
N VAL A 102 -11.04 12.85 1.69
CA VAL A 102 -11.46 11.50 2.05
C VAL A 102 -12.95 11.49 2.37
N TYR A 103 -13.65 10.49 1.86
CA TYR A 103 -15.08 10.29 2.04
C TYR A 103 -15.32 8.94 2.72
N LEU A 104 -15.61 8.97 4.02
CA LEU A 104 -16.00 7.81 4.81
C LEU A 104 -17.48 7.51 4.60
N ILE A 105 -17.79 6.50 3.79
CA ILE A 105 -19.16 6.17 3.39
C ILE A 105 -19.65 5.02 4.26
N THR A 106 -20.66 5.29 5.09
CA THR A 106 -21.13 4.37 6.12
C THR A 106 -22.60 4.02 5.91
N ASN A 107 -23.06 2.86 6.33
CA ASN A 107 -24.49 2.51 6.33
C ASN A 107 -25.31 3.14 7.48
N GLY A 108 -24.69 3.97 8.31
CA GLY A 108 -25.36 4.65 9.42
C GLY A 108 -24.38 5.54 10.19
N HIS A 109 -24.90 6.57 10.87
CA HIS A 109 -24.04 7.55 11.54
C HIS A 109 -23.12 6.87 12.57
N PRO A 110 -21.79 7.01 12.42
CA PRO A 110 -20.86 6.39 13.34
C PRO A 110 -20.92 7.09 14.70
N LYS A 111 -21.34 6.34 15.74
CA LYS A 111 -21.34 6.84 17.13
C LYS A 111 -19.95 7.32 17.60
N TRP A 112 -18.90 6.76 17.02
CA TRP A 112 -17.50 7.02 17.30
C TRP A 112 -16.92 8.23 16.57
N ALA A 113 -17.67 8.88 15.67
CA ALA A 113 -17.16 10.01 14.90
C ALA A 113 -16.61 11.15 15.78
N LYS A 114 -17.17 11.28 16.99
CA LYS A 114 -16.78 12.28 17.98
C LYS A 114 -15.56 11.88 18.81
N ASP A 115 -15.15 10.61 18.76
CA ASP A 115 -14.04 10.07 19.55
C ASP A 115 -12.69 10.40 18.90
N TYR A 116 -12.69 10.85 17.64
CA TYR A 116 -11.50 11.14 16.86
C TYR A 116 -11.39 12.64 16.54
N PRO A 117 -10.16 13.17 16.37
CA PRO A 117 -9.96 14.57 16.01
C PRO A 117 -10.67 14.92 14.70
N ALA A 118 -11.15 16.15 14.52
CA ALA A 118 -11.77 16.55 13.27
C ALA A 118 -10.72 16.94 12.21
N SER A 119 -10.96 16.60 10.94
CA SER A 119 -10.16 17.08 9.82
C SER A 119 -11.08 17.66 8.74
N PRO A 120 -10.79 18.86 8.20
CA PRO A 120 -11.61 19.47 7.14
C PRO A 120 -11.58 18.70 5.82
N ARG A 121 -10.66 17.73 5.70
CA ARG A 121 -10.51 16.88 4.51
C ARG A 121 -11.17 15.51 4.67
N ILE A 122 -11.78 15.22 5.82
CA ILE A 122 -12.47 13.95 6.07
C ILE A 122 -13.97 14.23 6.18
N ASN A 123 -14.71 13.72 5.20
CA ASN A 123 -16.16 13.84 5.12
C ASN A 123 -16.80 12.50 5.47
N VAL A 124 -17.75 12.49 6.40
CA VAL A 124 -18.51 11.28 6.75
C VAL A 124 -19.87 11.34 6.07
N LEU A 125 -20.16 10.35 5.24
CA LEU A 125 -21.39 10.23 4.47
C LEU A 125 -22.19 9.00 4.90
N ILE A 126 -23.52 9.10 4.86
CA ILE A 126 -24.43 7.96 5.04
C ILE A 126 -24.92 7.47 3.67
N ALA A 127 -24.59 6.23 3.34
CA ALA A 127 -25.05 5.56 2.13
C ALA A 127 -26.59 5.58 2.04
N GLY A 128 -27.11 6.04 0.91
CA GLY A 128 -28.56 6.17 0.67
C GLY A 128 -29.19 7.47 1.18
N LYS A 129 -28.47 8.26 2.00
CA LYS A 129 -28.89 9.61 2.42
C LYS A 129 -28.07 10.68 1.72
N ASP A 130 -26.75 10.49 1.68
CA ASP A 130 -25.79 11.40 1.10
C ASP A 130 -25.24 10.79 -0.20
N ASN A 131 -25.02 11.65 -1.20
CA ASN A 131 -24.45 11.23 -2.47
C ASN A 131 -22.94 11.44 -2.45
N PRO A 132 -22.12 10.37 -2.54
CA PRO A 132 -20.69 10.53 -2.69
C PRO A 132 -20.35 11.18 -4.06
N PRO A 133 -19.22 11.89 -4.18
CA PRO A 133 -18.76 12.40 -5.47
C PRO A 133 -18.64 11.28 -6.50
N ALA A 134 -19.01 11.56 -7.75
CA ALA A 134 -18.91 10.57 -8.83
C ALA A 134 -17.45 10.27 -9.22
N ASP A 135 -16.52 11.12 -8.80
CA ASP A 135 -15.12 11.12 -9.20
C ASP A 135 -14.18 10.54 -8.13
N LEU A 136 -14.70 9.69 -7.22
CA LEU A 136 -13.90 9.04 -6.19
C LEU A 136 -12.90 8.04 -6.80
N ASP A 137 -11.64 8.19 -6.41
CA ASP A 137 -10.60 7.18 -6.53
C ASP A 137 -10.90 6.08 -5.48
N LEU A 138 -11.05 4.84 -5.96
CA LEU A 138 -11.28 3.64 -5.14
C LEU A 138 -9.98 3.09 -4.54
#